data_AF-A0A067SNE2-F1
#
_entry.id   AF-A0A067SNE2-F1
#
_cell.length_a   1.000
_cell.length_b   1.000
_cell.length_c   1.000
_cell.angle_alpha   90.00
_cell.angle_beta   90.00
_cell.angle_gamma   90.00
#
_symmetry.space_group_name_H-M   'P 1'
#
loop_
_entity.id
_entity.type
_entity.pdbx_description
1 polymer ?
#
loop_
_entity_poly.entity_id
_entity_poly.type
_entity_poly.pdbx_seq_one_letter_code
_entity_poly.pdbx_strand_id
1 'polypeptide(L)'
;MTTVASLYNSLPSLEEAADKFTNRAQIFSKLASLLAKYEHKFGVCLVHAHCKLEEGEIMVSTGHVSQPERDVECYAECWLASGEPYEFTKEPVVSPPPELLSQFRDIVDGIDVLGLYAVSAPPSSGILLERTDGRKNITEIVPSAGPQDIETAWLPGVDNPIVMACTRGPGELLT
;
A
#
# COMPACT_ATOMS: atom_id res chain seq x y z
N MET A 1 -6.58 21.39 -10.41
CA MET A 1 -5.44 20.54 -10.01
C MET A 1 -5.96 19.59 -8.94
N THR A 2 -5.73 18.29 -9.08
CA THR A 2 -6.08 17.32 -8.04
C THR A 2 -5.08 17.46 -6.89
N THR A 3 -5.57 17.69 -5.67
CA THR A 3 -4.72 17.70 -4.47
C THR A 3 -4.49 16.28 -3.97
N VAL A 4 -3.42 16.05 -3.21
CA VAL A 4 -3.15 14.73 -2.62
C VAL A 4 -4.33 14.27 -1.75
N ALA A 5 -4.93 15.18 -0.97
CA ALA A 5 -6.13 14.87 -0.18
C ALA A 5 -7.29 14.41 -1.07
N SER A 6 -7.59 15.11 -2.16
CA SER A 6 -8.66 14.71 -3.10
C SER A 6 -8.37 13.38 -3.80
N LEU A 7 -7.10 13.11 -4.15
CA LEU A 7 -6.67 11.83 -4.71
C LEU A 7 -6.87 10.69 -3.69
N TYR A 8 -6.32 10.85 -2.49
CA TYR A 8 -6.42 9.86 -1.41
C TYR A 8 -7.89 9.56 -1.05
N ASN A 9 -8.72 10.59 -0.99
CA ASN A 9 -10.14 10.43 -0.69
C ASN A 9 -10.96 9.74 -1.79
N SER A 10 -10.39 9.58 -2.98
CA SER A 10 -10.99 8.86 -4.12
C SER A 10 -10.54 7.40 -4.22
N LEU A 11 -9.58 6.98 -3.38
CA LEU A 11 -9.15 5.59 -3.32
C LEU A 11 -10.31 4.69 -2.85
N PRO A 12 -10.36 3.43 -3.33
CA PRO A 12 -11.42 2.49 -2.96
C PRO A 12 -11.34 2.11 -1.47
N SER A 13 -12.40 1.47 -0.98
CA SER A 13 -12.33 0.77 0.30
C SER A 13 -11.39 -0.44 0.22
N LEU A 14 -10.99 -0.97 1.38
CA LEU A 14 -10.18 -2.18 1.46
C LEU A 14 -10.88 -3.37 0.77
N GLU A 15 -12.18 -3.54 1.00
CA GLU A 15 -12.99 -4.60 0.42
C GLU A 15 -13.12 -4.44 -1.10
N GLU A 16 -13.43 -3.22 -1.57
CA GLU A 16 -13.51 -2.93 -3.00
C GLU A 16 -12.18 -3.21 -3.72
N ALA A 17 -11.06 -2.85 -3.10
CA ALA A 17 -9.73 -3.13 -3.62
C ALA A 17 -9.46 -4.65 -3.69
N ALA A 18 -9.79 -5.37 -2.61
CA ALA A 18 -9.58 -6.81 -2.52
C ALA A 18 -10.43 -7.60 -3.54
N ASP A 19 -11.70 -7.22 -3.70
CA ASP A 19 -12.65 -7.88 -4.59
C ASP A 19 -12.30 -7.67 -6.06
N LYS A 20 -11.71 -6.52 -6.41
CA LYS A 20 -11.22 -6.24 -7.77
C LYS A 20 -9.96 -7.04 -8.11
N PHE A 21 -9.10 -7.37 -7.15
CA PHE A 21 -7.83 -8.05 -7.41
C PHE A 21 -7.97 -9.59 -7.46
N THR A 22 -8.57 -10.09 -8.54
CA THR A 22 -8.96 -11.50 -8.69
C THR A 22 -7.91 -12.40 -9.37
N ASN A 23 -7.05 -11.87 -10.23
CA ASN A 23 -6.07 -12.62 -11.03
C ASN A 23 -4.66 -12.68 -10.40
N ARG A 24 -4.59 -12.73 -9.06
CA ARG A 24 -3.37 -12.54 -8.26
C ARG A 24 -2.19 -13.37 -8.73
N ALA A 25 -2.37 -14.69 -8.91
CA ALA A 25 -1.27 -15.59 -9.26
C ALA A 25 -0.60 -15.23 -10.60
N GLN A 26 -1.39 -14.85 -11.60
CA GLN A 26 -0.88 -14.45 -12.91
C GLN A 26 -0.11 -13.12 -12.83
N ILE A 27 -0.66 -12.15 -12.11
CA ILE A 27 -0.05 -10.83 -11.92
C ILE A 27 1.25 -10.95 -11.11
N PHE A 28 1.23 -11.68 -10.00
CA PHE A 28 2.39 -11.91 -9.16
C PHE A 28 3.53 -12.63 -9.88
N SER A 29 3.25 -13.58 -10.77
CA SER A 29 4.29 -14.21 -11.59
C SER A 29 5.04 -13.19 -12.47
N LYS A 30 4.32 -12.25 -13.08
CA LYS A 30 4.92 -11.17 -13.89
C LYS A 30 5.66 -10.15 -13.01
N LEU A 31 5.03 -9.71 -11.91
CA LEU A 31 5.61 -8.74 -10.98
C LEU A 31 6.87 -9.27 -10.30
N ALA A 32 6.93 -10.56 -9.94
CA ALA A 32 8.12 -11.17 -9.36
C ALA A 32 9.37 -10.97 -10.24
N SER A 33 9.21 -11.22 -11.55
CA SER A 33 10.30 -11.03 -12.51
C SER A 33 10.70 -9.56 -12.66
N LEU A 34 9.74 -8.64 -12.52
CA LEU A 34 10.00 -7.20 -12.59
C LEU A 34 10.74 -6.72 -11.34
N LEU A 35 10.20 -6.99 -10.16
CA LEU A 35 10.71 -6.49 -8.87
C LEU A 35 12.10 -7.06 -8.55
N ALA A 36 12.40 -8.29 -8.98
CA ALA A 36 13.74 -8.87 -8.86
C ALA A 36 14.82 -8.05 -9.57
N LYS A 37 14.51 -7.40 -10.71
CA LYS A 37 15.46 -6.51 -11.42
C LYS A 37 15.85 -5.28 -10.60
N TYR A 38 15.00 -4.91 -9.65
CA TYR A 38 15.19 -3.78 -8.75
C TYR A 38 15.55 -4.25 -7.33
N GLU A 39 16.09 -5.46 -7.21
CA GLU A 39 16.57 -6.04 -5.95
C GLU A 39 15.48 -6.07 -4.86
N HIS A 40 14.20 -6.14 -5.24
CA HIS A 40 13.05 -6.07 -4.33
C HIS A 40 13.06 -4.82 -3.41
N LYS A 41 13.63 -3.70 -3.88
CA LYS A 41 13.53 -2.38 -3.23
C LYS A 41 12.10 -1.82 -3.25
N PHE A 42 11.23 -2.41 -4.06
CA PHE A 42 9.82 -2.07 -4.19
C PHE A 42 8.98 -3.34 -4.07
N GLY A 43 7.80 -3.20 -3.48
CA GLY A 43 6.76 -4.21 -3.47
C GLY A 43 5.48 -3.71 -4.13
N VAL A 44 4.45 -4.55 -4.11
CA VAL A 44 3.12 -4.24 -4.62
C VAL A 44 2.13 -4.19 -3.47
N CYS A 45 1.21 -3.24 -3.47
CA CYS A 45 0.16 -3.11 -2.46
C CYS A 45 -1.23 -2.91 -3.07
N LEU A 46 -2.26 -3.20 -2.28
CA LEU A 46 -3.63 -2.77 -2.55
C LEU A 46 -3.74 -1.28 -2.23
N VAL A 47 -4.15 -0.51 -3.23
CA VAL A 47 -4.46 0.90 -3.06
C VAL A 47 -5.80 1.01 -2.35
N HIS A 48 -5.80 1.57 -1.13
CA HIS A 48 -7.01 1.86 -0.37
C HIS A 48 -6.75 2.99 0.62
N ALA A 49 -7.82 3.58 1.17
CA ALA A 49 -7.73 4.63 2.18
C ALA A 49 -8.13 4.13 3.57
N HIS A 50 -7.41 4.57 4.61
CA HIS A 50 -7.77 4.27 6.01
C HIS A 50 -8.67 5.33 6.66
N CYS A 51 -8.65 6.57 6.16
CA CYS A 51 -9.50 7.65 6.66
C CYS A 51 -9.74 8.72 5.58
N LYS A 52 -10.58 9.72 5.87
CA LYS A 52 -10.68 10.90 5.01
C LYS A 52 -9.61 11.92 5.40
N LEU A 53 -8.97 12.51 4.38
CA LEU A 53 -8.06 13.64 4.50
C LEU A 53 -8.82 14.96 4.27
N GLU A 54 -8.48 15.96 5.05
CA GLU A 54 -8.87 17.35 4.82
C GLU A 54 -7.94 17.99 3.77
N GLU A 55 -8.39 19.09 3.18
CA GLU A 55 -7.59 19.84 2.20
C GLU A 55 -6.25 20.27 2.83
N GLY A 56 -5.14 19.93 2.19
CA GLY A 56 -3.77 20.21 2.66
C GLY A 56 -3.17 19.13 3.58
N GLU A 57 -3.94 18.11 3.96
CA GLU A 57 -3.39 16.94 4.65
C GLU A 57 -2.84 15.91 3.66
N ILE A 58 -1.86 15.16 4.15
CA ILE A 58 -1.30 13.96 3.52
C ILE A 58 -1.22 12.84 4.56
N MET A 59 -1.28 11.58 4.13
CA MET A 59 -1.11 10.44 5.02
C MET A 59 0.39 10.17 5.20
N VAL A 60 0.89 10.27 6.44
CA VAL A 60 2.33 10.19 6.75
C VAL A 60 2.61 9.09 7.76
N SER A 61 3.50 8.17 7.42
CA SER A 61 4.03 7.12 8.28
C SER A 61 5.20 7.62 9.13
N THR A 62 5.24 7.19 10.38
CA THR A 62 6.36 7.38 11.32
C THR A 62 6.39 6.18 12.26
N GLY A 63 7.35 5.28 12.06
CA GLY A 63 7.39 4.00 12.77
C GLY A 63 6.13 3.17 12.48
N HIS A 64 5.41 2.79 13.53
CA HIS A 64 4.23 1.92 13.44
C HIS A 64 2.88 2.66 13.32
N VAL A 65 2.92 3.95 13.02
CA VAL A 65 1.71 4.77 12.90
C VAL A 65 1.76 5.58 11.62
N SER A 66 0.70 5.49 10.83
CA SER A 66 0.43 6.39 9.72
C SER A 66 -0.80 7.23 10.03
N GLN A 67 -0.72 8.55 9.83
CA GLN A 67 -1.80 9.47 10.16
C GLN A 67 -1.79 10.73 9.28
N PRO A 68 -2.91 11.46 9.19
CA PRO A 68 -2.96 12.75 8.52
C PRO A 68 -2.02 13.78 9.17
N GLU A 69 -1.19 14.43 8.35
CA GLU A 69 -0.34 15.56 8.76
C GLU A 69 -0.37 16.68 7.71
N ARG A 70 0.05 17.89 8.10
CA ARG A 70 0.10 19.10 7.26
C ARG A 70 1.48 19.73 7.33
N ASP A 71 1.93 20.32 6.22
CA ASP A 71 3.16 21.14 6.15
C ASP A 71 4.42 20.44 6.69
N VAL A 72 4.54 19.13 6.47
CA VAL A 72 5.69 18.32 6.89
C VAL A 72 6.59 17.95 5.71
N GLU A 73 7.90 17.99 5.95
CA GLU A 73 8.88 17.42 5.03
C GLU A 73 8.77 15.90 5.06
N CYS A 74 8.59 15.29 3.90
CA CYS A 74 8.35 13.87 3.76
C CYS A 74 8.79 13.36 2.39
N TYR A 75 8.84 12.04 2.27
CA TYR A 75 9.18 11.30 1.05
C TYR A 75 7.98 10.45 0.68
N ALA A 76 7.70 10.30 -0.62
CA ALA A 76 6.66 9.38 -1.05
C ALA A 76 7.05 7.93 -0.72
N GLU A 77 6.09 7.16 -0.20
CA GLU A 77 6.27 5.77 0.20
C GLU A 77 5.41 4.83 -0.65
N CYS A 78 4.23 5.27 -1.08
CA CYS A 78 3.31 4.52 -1.93
C CYS A 78 2.89 5.34 -3.16
N TRP A 79 2.78 4.66 -4.31
CA TRP A 79 2.42 5.26 -5.60
C TRP A 79 1.35 4.45 -6.32
N LEU A 80 0.43 5.16 -6.97
CA LEU A 80 -0.51 4.56 -7.92
C LEU A 80 0.22 4.04 -9.16
N ALA A 81 -0.43 3.17 -9.94
CA ALA A 81 0.13 2.69 -11.23
C ALA A 81 0.43 3.82 -12.24
N SER A 82 -0.27 4.95 -12.11
CA SER A 82 -0.04 6.17 -12.89
C SER A 82 1.20 6.97 -12.42
N GLY A 83 1.72 6.69 -11.22
CA GLY A 83 2.93 7.27 -10.64
C GLY A 83 2.67 8.38 -9.62
N GLU A 84 1.42 8.81 -9.41
CA GLU A 84 1.06 9.76 -8.36
C GLU A 84 1.29 9.13 -6.98
N PRO A 85 2.02 9.82 -6.08
CA PRO A 85 2.16 9.39 -4.69
C PRO A 85 0.89 9.65 -3.89
N TYR A 86 0.56 8.75 -2.96
CA TYR A 86 -0.64 8.89 -2.12
C TYR A 86 -0.39 8.64 -0.62
N GLU A 87 0.69 7.97 -0.25
CA GLU A 87 1.17 7.87 1.13
C GLU A 87 2.65 8.22 1.21
N PHE A 88 3.05 8.75 2.36
CA PHE A 88 4.35 9.39 2.58
C PHE A 88 4.95 8.92 3.89
N THR A 89 6.25 9.11 4.03
CA THR A 89 7.01 8.81 5.25
C THR A 89 7.94 9.95 5.60
N LYS A 90 8.34 10.06 6.87
CA LYS A 90 9.41 10.98 7.30
C LYS A 90 10.81 10.39 7.08
N GLU A 91 10.89 9.09 6.80
CA GLU A 91 12.16 8.41 6.55
C GLU A 91 12.58 8.56 5.07
N PRO A 92 13.87 8.78 4.77
CA PRO A 92 14.30 8.89 3.38
C PRO A 92 14.02 7.61 2.58
N VAL A 93 13.27 7.77 1.49
CA VAL A 93 12.89 6.69 0.58
C VAL A 93 13.25 7.05 -0.86
N VAL A 94 13.68 6.04 -1.63
CA VAL A 94 13.97 6.19 -3.06
C VAL A 94 12.70 6.03 -3.87
N SER A 95 12.38 7.02 -4.72
CA SER A 95 11.25 6.92 -5.64
C SER A 95 11.47 5.83 -6.70
N PRO A 96 10.39 5.17 -7.17
CA PRO A 96 10.50 4.19 -8.25
C PRO A 96 10.99 4.86 -9.54
N PRO A 97 11.97 4.27 -10.25
CA PRO A 97 12.43 4.84 -11.51
C PRO A 97 11.30 4.82 -12.56
N PRO A 98 11.27 5.76 -13.52
CA PRO A 98 10.20 5.84 -14.52
C PRO A 98 10.01 4.55 -15.34
N GLU A 99 11.10 3.82 -15.59
CA GLU A 99 11.05 2.53 -16.29
C GLU A 99 10.31 1.45 -15.46
N LEU A 100 10.52 1.41 -14.14
CA LEU A 100 9.79 0.51 -13.24
C LEU A 100 8.29 0.82 -13.28
N LEU A 101 7.92 2.10 -13.13
CA LEU A 101 6.52 2.52 -13.17
C LEU A 101 5.85 2.17 -14.50
N SER A 102 6.56 2.36 -15.62
CA SER A 102 6.02 1.98 -16.93
C SER A 102 5.79 0.48 -17.05
N GLN A 103 6.77 -0.34 -16.70
CA GLN A 103 6.65 -1.81 -16.78
C GLN A 103 5.61 -2.34 -15.79
N PHE A 104 5.50 -1.73 -14.61
CA PHE A 104 4.47 -2.04 -13.62
C PHE A 104 3.07 -1.80 -14.20
N ARG A 105 2.84 -0.60 -14.73
CA ARG A 105 1.57 -0.22 -15.36
C ARG A 105 1.18 -1.16 -16.50
N ASP A 106 2.13 -1.57 -17.34
CA ASP A 106 1.86 -2.51 -18.44
C ASP A 106 1.45 -3.90 -17.92
N ILE A 107 1.97 -4.32 -16.76
CA ILE A 107 1.61 -5.61 -16.14
C ILE A 107 0.23 -5.55 -15.51
N VAL A 108 -0.10 -4.45 -14.83
CA VAL A 108 -1.36 -4.27 -14.10
C VAL A 108 -2.45 -3.60 -14.95
N ASP A 109 -2.27 -3.51 -16.27
CA ASP A 109 -3.23 -2.85 -17.17
C ASP A 109 -4.67 -3.36 -16.93
N GLY A 110 -5.59 -2.40 -16.76
CA GLY A 110 -6.98 -2.67 -16.39
C GLY A 110 -7.24 -2.98 -14.90
N ILE A 111 -6.22 -2.97 -14.03
CA ILE A 111 -6.34 -3.17 -12.57
C ILE A 111 -5.98 -1.85 -11.86
N ASP A 112 -6.99 -1.13 -11.40
CA ASP A 112 -6.86 0.20 -10.78
C ASP A 112 -6.60 0.17 -9.26
N VAL A 113 -6.47 -1.03 -8.68
CA VAL A 113 -6.35 -1.26 -7.23
C VAL A 113 -4.96 -1.68 -6.79
N LEU A 114 -3.98 -1.66 -7.69
CA LEU A 114 -2.59 -2.01 -7.37
C LEU A 114 -1.68 -0.79 -7.46
N GLY A 115 -0.84 -0.66 -6.45
CA GLY A 115 0.20 0.37 -6.33
C GLY A 115 1.56 -0.26 -6.08
N LEU A 116 2.59 0.58 -6.15
CA LEU A 116 3.93 0.26 -5.68
C LEU A 116 4.14 0.89 -4.30
N TYR A 117 4.89 0.20 -3.45
CA TYR A 117 5.43 0.79 -2.23
C TYR A 117 6.93 0.56 -2.14
N ALA A 118 7.62 1.44 -1.43
CA ALA A 118 9.05 1.28 -1.16
C ALA A 118 9.28 0.38 0.05
N VAL A 119 10.29 -0.49 -0.05
CA VAL A 119 10.58 -1.47 1.00
C VAL A 119 11.63 -0.89 1.95
N SER A 120 11.15 -0.35 3.07
CA SER A 120 11.96 0.17 4.19
C SER A 120 11.96 -0.84 5.35
N ALA A 121 12.78 -1.89 5.25
CA ALA A 121 12.98 -2.91 6.28
C ALA A 121 11.72 -3.73 6.67
N PRO A 122 11.36 -4.77 5.89
CA PRO A 122 10.28 -5.68 6.27
C PRO A 122 10.61 -6.39 7.60
N PRO A 123 9.61 -6.84 8.37
CA PRO A 123 9.85 -7.57 9.60
C PRO A 123 10.69 -8.83 9.35
N SER A 124 11.63 -9.15 10.24
CA SER A 124 12.48 -10.33 10.12
C SER A 124 11.71 -11.65 10.26
N SER A 125 10.51 -11.60 10.84
CA SER A 125 9.56 -12.70 10.94
C SER A 125 8.14 -12.15 11.10
N GLY A 126 7.15 -12.86 10.55
CA GLY A 126 5.75 -12.45 10.59
C GLY A 126 5.42 -11.42 9.51
N ILE A 127 4.28 -10.76 9.68
CA ILE A 127 3.76 -9.71 8.79
C ILE A 127 3.36 -8.49 9.61
N LEU A 128 3.25 -7.32 8.97
CA LEU A 128 2.61 -6.15 9.58
C LEU A 128 1.09 -6.29 9.43
N LEU A 129 0.38 -6.30 10.56
CA LEU A 129 -1.07 -6.21 10.59
C LEU A 129 -1.48 -4.77 10.84
N GLU A 130 -2.23 -4.22 9.90
CA GLU A 130 -2.77 -2.88 9.90
C GLU A 130 -4.15 -2.88 10.58
N ARG A 131 -4.40 -1.86 11.41
CA ARG A 131 -5.73 -1.56 11.94
C ARG A 131 -5.97 -0.06 11.99
N THR A 132 -7.18 0.34 11.64
CA THR A 132 -7.58 1.74 11.74
C THR A 132 -8.13 2.05 13.14
N ASP A 133 -7.56 3.06 13.80
CA ASP A 133 -8.05 3.63 15.05
C ASP A 133 -8.28 5.14 14.86
N GLY A 134 -9.56 5.53 14.75
CA GLY A 134 -9.95 6.88 14.37
C GLY A 134 -9.43 7.26 12.98
N ARG A 135 -8.51 8.23 12.92
CA ARG A 135 -7.86 8.67 11.67
C ARG A 135 -6.44 8.11 11.51
N LYS A 136 -6.05 7.14 12.33
CA LYS A 136 -4.70 6.55 12.31
C LYS A 136 -4.75 5.14 11.77
N ASN A 137 -3.78 4.77 10.94
CA ASN A 137 -3.44 3.39 10.67
C ASN A 137 -2.31 2.98 11.62
N ILE A 138 -2.51 1.90 12.37
CA ILE A 138 -1.54 1.37 13.33
C ILE A 138 -1.08 0.01 12.82
N THR A 139 0.23 -0.21 12.76
CA THR A 139 0.81 -1.49 12.38
C THR A 139 1.36 -2.24 13.59
N GLU A 140 1.14 -3.55 13.65
CA GLU A 140 1.74 -4.44 14.63
C GLU A 140 2.30 -5.69 13.95
N ILE A 141 3.43 -6.21 14.43
CA ILE A 141 4.01 -7.45 13.87
C ILE A 141 3.26 -8.65 14.45
N VAL A 142 2.65 -9.45 13.59
CA VAL A 142 1.96 -10.70 13.95
C VAL A 142 2.57 -11.88 13.19
N PRO A 143 2.45 -13.12 13.70
CA PRO A 143 3.00 -14.29 13.01
C PRO A 143 2.40 -14.53 11.61
N SER A 144 1.10 -14.25 11.44
CA SER A 144 0.37 -14.41 10.19
C SER A 144 -0.96 -13.65 10.25
N ALA A 145 -1.53 -13.35 9.07
CA ALA A 145 -2.89 -12.84 8.95
C ALA A 145 -3.92 -13.85 9.50
N GLY A 146 -4.95 -13.34 10.15
CA GLY A 146 -6.12 -14.10 10.59
C GLY A 146 -7.22 -14.18 9.51
N PRO A 147 -8.29 -14.94 9.76
CA PRO A 147 -9.37 -15.16 8.78
C PRO A 147 -10.16 -13.90 8.39
N GLN A 148 -10.09 -12.84 9.19
CA GLN A 148 -10.79 -11.57 8.96
C GLN A 148 -9.90 -10.52 8.29
N ASP A 149 -8.62 -10.82 8.10
CA ASP A 149 -7.64 -9.89 7.59
C ASP A 149 -7.52 -10.06 6.07
N ILE A 150 -7.29 -8.96 5.38
CA ILE A 150 -7.08 -8.91 3.95
C ILE A 150 -5.61 -8.63 3.72
N GLU A 151 -4.90 -9.51 3.01
CA GLU A 151 -3.54 -9.23 2.56
C GLU A 151 -3.53 -7.96 1.68
N THR A 152 -2.68 -7.00 2.03
CA THR A 152 -2.63 -5.66 1.41
C THR A 152 -1.29 -5.34 0.79
N ALA A 153 -0.20 -6.03 1.15
CA ALA A 153 1.10 -5.81 0.53
C ALA A 153 1.95 -7.06 0.41
N TRP A 154 2.68 -7.12 -0.70
CA TRP A 154 3.45 -8.30 -1.09
C TRP A 154 4.80 -7.96 -1.72
N LEU A 155 5.74 -8.90 -1.58
CA LEU A 155 6.97 -9.03 -2.35
C LEU A 155 6.93 -10.30 -3.21
N PRO A 156 6.23 -10.28 -4.37
CA PRO A 156 6.21 -11.43 -5.27
C PRO A 156 7.61 -11.92 -5.63
N GLY A 157 7.81 -13.25 -5.61
CA GLY A 157 9.08 -13.88 -6.01
C GLY A 157 10.06 -14.17 -4.88
N VAL A 158 9.73 -13.78 -3.64
CA VAL A 158 10.50 -14.16 -2.43
C VAL A 158 9.78 -15.25 -1.64
N ASP A 159 10.50 -15.91 -0.74
CA ASP A 159 9.91 -16.84 0.23
C ASP A 159 9.00 -16.09 1.20
N ASN A 160 7.77 -16.57 1.41
CA ASN A 160 6.73 -15.90 2.20
C ASN A 160 6.46 -14.45 1.72
N PRO A 161 5.84 -14.29 0.54
CA PRO A 161 5.75 -12.99 -0.13
C PRO A 161 4.79 -12.01 0.54
N ILE A 162 4.01 -12.42 1.54
CA ILE A 162 3.06 -11.53 2.23
C ILE A 162 3.84 -10.67 3.22
N VAL A 163 3.70 -9.35 3.11
CA VAL A 163 4.37 -8.40 3.99
C VAL A 163 3.39 -7.73 4.93
N MET A 164 2.20 -7.37 4.42
CA MET A 164 1.19 -6.67 5.19
C MET A 164 -0.21 -7.22 4.93
N ALA A 165 -1.05 -7.14 5.96
CA ALA A 165 -2.48 -7.36 5.88
C ALA A 165 -3.20 -6.27 6.68
N CYS A 166 -4.43 -5.93 6.30
CA CYS A 166 -5.27 -5.03 7.04
C CYS A 166 -6.45 -5.78 7.65
N THR A 167 -6.70 -5.51 8.93
CA THR A 167 -7.92 -5.93 9.61
C THR A 167 -9.07 -5.21 8.93
N ARG A 168 -10.13 -5.94 8.57
CA ARG A 168 -11.39 -5.28 8.22
C ARG A 168 -11.77 -4.36 9.38
N GLY A 169 -12.17 -3.13 9.08
CA GLY A 169 -12.74 -2.26 10.11
C GLY A 169 -13.85 -3.02 10.85
N PRO A 170 -14.17 -2.68 12.12
CA PRO A 170 -15.41 -3.16 12.71
C PRO A 170 -16.48 -2.79 11.70
N GLY A 171 -17.06 -3.80 11.07
CA GLY A 171 -17.93 -3.57 9.94
C GLY A 171 -18.94 -2.52 10.34
N GLU A 172 -19.37 -1.72 9.37
CA GLU A 172 -20.79 -1.46 9.31
C GLU A 172 -21.49 -2.84 9.40
N LEU A 173 -21.75 -3.30 10.62
CA LEU A 173 -22.89 -4.12 10.94
C LEU A 173 -24.07 -3.24 10.54
N LEU A 174 -24.37 -3.26 9.25
CA LEU A 174 -25.60 -2.78 8.67
C LEU A 174 -26.73 -3.62 9.26
N THR A 175 -27.24 -3.19 10.42
CA THR A 175 -28.66 -3.14 10.78
C THR A 175 -28.87 -2.07 11.83
#